data_AF-A0A537R506-F1
#
_entry.id   AF-A0A537R506-F1
#
_cell.length_a   1.000
_cell.length_b   1.000
_cell.length_c   1.000
_cell.angle_alpha   90.00
_cell.angle_beta   90.00
_cell.angle_gamma   90.00
#
_symmetry.space_group_name_H-M   'P 1'
#
loop_
_entity.id
_entity.type
_entity.pdbx_description
1 polymer ?
#
loop_
_entity_poly.entity_id
_entity_poly.type
_entity_poly.pdbx_seq_one_letter_code
_entity_poly.pdbx_strand_id
1 'polypeptide(L)'
;MSIEIDVLDGNQSWPIAEPLFNAVWPPEIVAKLPWAGTVFAHAELRVLLQTETGEAVCHIGIYRRDIEWNGRRMRAGGIGGVLTRNDSRRKGYATLGLSAAIQTLKDEGSTDFAL
;
A
#
# COMPACT_ATOMS: atom_id res chain seq x y z
N MET A 1 -18.28 14.53 -4.34
CA MET A 1 -17.67 13.39 -3.64
C MET A 1 -16.17 13.62 -3.71
N SER A 2 -15.60 14.17 -2.64
CA SER A 2 -14.16 14.37 -2.54
C SER A 2 -13.48 13.07 -2.07
N ILE A 3 -12.19 12.94 -2.36
CA ILE A 3 -11.35 11.85 -1.89
C ILE A 3 -10.15 12.49 -1.21
N GLU A 4 -9.85 12.07 0.01
CA GLU A 4 -8.67 12.49 0.75
C GLU A 4 -7.54 11.49 0.53
N ILE A 5 -6.30 11.97 0.49
CA ILE A 5 -5.11 11.14 0.32
C ILE A 5 -4.22 11.37 1.52
N ASP A 6 -4.04 10.33 2.33
CA ASP A 6 -3.21 10.38 3.53
C ASP A 6 -2.05 9.40 3.42
N VAL A 7 -0.87 9.81 3.91
CA VAL A 7 0.29 8.95 4.10
C VAL A 7 0.51 8.79 5.59
N LEU A 8 0.23 7.60 6.11
CA LEU A 8 0.17 7.33 7.55
C LEU A 8 1.18 6.27 7.97
N ASP A 9 1.58 6.30 9.25
CA ASP A 9 2.32 5.21 9.87
C ASP A 9 1.57 3.89 9.71
N GLY A 10 2.31 2.84 9.38
CA GLY A 10 1.71 1.59 9.01
C GLY A 10 0.95 0.87 10.13
N ASN A 11 1.46 0.92 11.36
CA ASN A 11 0.78 0.28 12.47
C ASN A 11 -0.47 1.06 12.88
N GLN A 12 -0.36 2.38 12.92
CA GLN A 12 -1.47 3.26 13.30
C GLN A 12 -2.62 3.24 12.28
N SER A 13 -2.31 3.06 11.00
CA SER A 13 -3.31 3.06 9.93
C SER A 13 -3.92 1.70 9.62
N TRP A 14 -3.45 0.61 10.26
CA TRP A 14 -4.02 -0.73 10.02
C TRP A 14 -5.53 -0.83 10.28
N PRO A 15 -6.09 -0.28 11.38
CA PRO A 15 -7.54 -0.34 11.63
C PRO A 15 -8.39 0.31 10.54
N ILE A 16 -7.82 1.26 9.79
CA ILE A 16 -8.48 1.95 8.66
C ILE A 16 -8.38 1.09 7.39
N ALA A 17 -7.23 0.44 7.17
CA ALA A 17 -6.96 -0.36 5.98
C ALA A 17 -7.62 -1.75 6.03
N GLU A 18 -7.69 -2.38 7.20
CA GLU A 18 -8.18 -3.75 7.38
C GLU A 18 -9.57 -4.02 6.79
N PRO A 19 -10.58 -3.14 6.98
CA PRO A 19 -11.88 -3.30 6.32
C PRO A 19 -11.79 -3.38 4.79
N LEU A 20 -10.90 -2.59 4.17
CA LEU A 20 -10.68 -2.63 2.72
C LEU A 20 -10.01 -3.94 2.28
N PHE A 21 -9.04 -4.45 3.05
CA PHE A 21 -8.43 -5.75 2.77
C PHE A 21 -9.47 -6.86 2.82
N ASN A 22 -10.32 -6.88 3.85
CA ASN A 22 -11.40 -7.87 3.98
C ASN A 22 -12.44 -7.74 2.85
N ALA A 23 -12.73 -6.53 2.39
CA ALA A 23 -13.66 -6.29 1.28
C ALA A 23 -13.11 -6.74 -0.08
N VAL A 24 -11.81 -6.60 -0.32
CA VAL A 24 -11.18 -6.99 -1.61
C VAL A 24 -10.72 -8.44 -1.62
N TRP A 25 -10.22 -8.92 -0.49
CA TRP A 25 -9.70 -10.27 -0.28
C TRP A 25 -10.34 -10.92 0.97
N PRO A 26 -11.62 -11.32 0.88
CA PRO A 26 -12.28 -12.03 1.98
C PRO A 26 -11.52 -13.31 2.38
N PRO A 27 -11.50 -13.69 3.67
CA PRO A 27 -10.74 -14.85 4.14
C PRO A 27 -11.05 -16.16 3.39
N GLU A 28 -12.31 -16.38 3.02
CA GLU A 28 -12.76 -17.55 2.27
C GLU A 28 -12.25 -17.60 0.83
N ILE A 29 -11.90 -16.45 0.26
CA ILE A 29 -11.23 -16.34 -1.05
C ILE A 29 -9.73 -16.56 -0.86
N VAL A 30 -9.11 -15.90 0.12
CA VAL A 30 -7.67 -16.03 0.40
C VAL A 30 -7.28 -17.47 0.67
N ALA A 31 -8.10 -18.22 1.43
CA ALA A 31 -7.86 -19.63 1.75
C ALA A 31 -7.71 -20.55 0.52
N LYS A 32 -8.19 -20.12 -0.66
CA LYS A 32 -8.12 -20.89 -1.92
C LYS A 32 -6.95 -20.48 -2.81
N LEU A 33 -6.21 -19.43 -2.44
CA LEU A 33 -5.11 -18.89 -3.25
C LEU A 33 -3.81 -19.65 -2.97
N PRO A 34 -2.91 -19.75 -3.96
CA PRO A 34 -1.65 -20.50 -3.82
C PRO A 34 -0.71 -19.92 -2.74
N TRP A 35 -0.99 -18.70 -2.28
CA TRP A 35 -0.24 -18.00 -1.24
C TRP A 35 -1.00 -17.88 0.09
N ALA A 36 -2.07 -18.66 0.31
CA ALA A 36 -2.90 -18.59 1.53
C ALA A 36 -2.11 -18.75 2.84
N GLY A 37 -1.02 -19.53 2.82
CA GLY A 37 -0.14 -19.73 3.98
C GLY A 37 0.98 -18.69 4.12
N THR A 38 1.04 -17.70 3.23
CA THR A 38 2.09 -16.67 3.24
C THR A 38 1.73 -15.55 4.20
N VAL A 39 2.60 -15.31 5.17
CA VAL A 39 2.54 -14.09 5.99
C VAL A 39 3.27 -12.98 5.25
N PHE A 40 2.52 -11.98 4.78
CA PHE A 40 3.09 -10.81 4.14
C PHE A 40 3.67 -9.86 5.17
N ALA A 41 4.72 -9.14 4.79
CA ALA A 41 5.28 -8.08 5.62
C ALA A 41 4.24 -6.98 5.85
N HIS A 42 4.26 -6.37 7.04
CA HIS A 42 3.50 -5.15 7.31
C HIS A 42 4.17 -3.96 6.63
N ALA A 43 3.36 -3.11 5.99
CA ALA A 43 3.86 -1.87 5.41
C ALA A 43 4.31 -0.91 6.52
N GLU A 44 5.40 -0.18 6.27
CA GLU A 44 5.94 0.82 7.19
C GLU A 44 5.14 2.11 7.10
N LEU A 45 4.75 2.51 5.89
CA LEU A 45 3.76 3.56 5.66
C LEU A 45 2.63 3.01 4.78
N ARG A 46 1.45 3.62 4.88
CA ARG A 46 0.31 3.34 3.99
C ARG A 46 -0.16 4.64 3.37
N VAL A 47 -0.29 4.64 2.05
CA VAL A 47 -1.09 5.64 1.35
C VAL A 47 -2.52 5.13 1.31
N LEU A 48 -3.43 5.89 1.91
CA LEU A 48 -4.85 5.61 1.92
C LEU A 48 -5.59 6.69 1.14
N LEU A 49 -6.47 6.25 0.23
CA LEU A 49 -7.48 7.13 -0.33
C LEU A 49 -8.78 6.89 0.40
N GLN A 50 -9.31 7.94 1.03
CA GLN A 50 -10.43 7.86 1.95
C GLN A 50 -11.61 8.70 1.45
N THR A 51 -12.83 8.20 1.67
CA THR A 51 -14.04 9.02 1.52
C THR A 51 -14.10 10.07 2.63
N GLU A 52 -15.01 11.04 2.48
CA GLU A 52 -15.32 12.04 3.51
C GLU A 52 -15.75 11.44 4.87
N THR A 53 -16.16 10.16 4.89
CA THR A 53 -16.52 9.44 6.12
C THR A 53 -15.34 8.71 6.75
N GLY A 54 -14.12 8.87 6.22
CA GLY A 54 -12.90 8.19 6.67
C GLY A 54 -12.82 6.73 6.23
N GLU A 55 -13.59 6.31 5.22
CA GLU A 55 -13.54 4.94 4.73
C GLU A 55 -12.46 4.78 3.65
N ALA A 56 -11.49 3.90 3.86
CA ALA A 56 -10.47 3.61 2.85
C ALA A 56 -11.07 2.87 1.64
N VAL A 57 -10.90 3.44 0.45
CA VAL A 57 -11.34 2.85 -0.83
C VAL A 57 -10.18 2.42 -1.72
N CYS A 58 -8.96 2.87 -1.41
CA CYS A 58 -7.74 2.42 -2.06
C CYS A 58 -6.59 2.45 -1.05
N HIS A 59 -5.70 1.46 -1.14
CA HIS A 59 -4.54 1.30 -0.26
C HIS A 59 -3.29 0.99 -1.08
N ILE A 60 -2.17 1.61 -0.71
CA ILE A 60 -0.83 1.31 -1.18
C ILE A 60 0.08 1.22 0.04
N GLY A 61 0.79 0.11 0.23
CA GLY A 61 1.80 -0.05 1.28
C GLY A 61 3.19 0.32 0.76
N ILE A 62 3.94 1.04 1.58
CA ILE A 62 5.35 1.40 1.35
C ILE A 62 6.24 0.60 2.32
N TYR A 63 7.32 0.05 1.78
CA TYR A 63 8.28 -0.80 2.49
C TYR A 63 9.69 -0.29 2.21
N ARG A 64 10.63 -0.41 3.14
CA ARG A 64 12.05 -0.08 2.88
C ARG A 64 12.92 -1.28 3.20
N ARG A 65 13.83 -1.62 2.29
CA ARG A 65 14.68 -2.80 2.41
C ARG A 65 16.12 -2.46 2.10
N ASP A 66 17.03 -2.95 2.92
CA ASP A 66 18.44 -2.98 2.56
C ASP A 66 18.66 -4.21 1.69
N ILE A 67 19.10 -3.99 0.46
CA ILE A 67 19.38 -5.06 -0.49
C ILE A 67 20.84 -5.00 -0.93
N GLU A 68 21.32 -6.10 -1.48
CA GLU A 68 22.59 -6.15 -2.19
C GLU A 68 22.31 -6.33 -3.68
N TRP A 69 22.89 -5.45 -4.50
CA TRP A 69 22.79 -5.50 -5.94
C TRP A 69 24.19 -5.34 -6.54
N ASN A 70 24.63 -6.34 -7.30
CA ASN A 70 25.98 -6.39 -7.89
C ASN A 70 27.11 -6.11 -6.87
N GLY A 71 27.03 -6.72 -5.68
CA GLY A 71 28.03 -6.55 -4.63
C GLY A 71 27.99 -5.19 -3.93
N ARG A 72 26.97 -4.35 -4.18
CA ARG A 72 26.78 -3.05 -3.52
C ARG A 72 25.53 -3.06 -2.66
N ARG A 73 25.67 -2.57 -1.43
CA ARG A 73 24.54 -2.31 -0.52
C ARG A 73 23.76 -1.11 -1.03
N MET A 74 22.45 -1.22 -1.07
CA MET A 74 21.54 -0.12 -1.46
C MET A 74 20.23 -0.22 -0.70
N ARG A 75 19.53 0.91 -0.58
CA ARG A 75 18.21 1.00 0.04
C ARG A 75 17.13 0.98 -1.05
N ALA A 76 16.32 -0.06 -1.07
CA ALA A 76 15.18 -0.19 -1.97
C ALA A 76 13.86 0.20 -1.28
N GLY A 77 13.04 0.99 -1.99
CA GLY A 77 11.65 1.27 -1.64
C GLY A 77 10.73 0.26 -2.33
N GLY A 78 9.97 -0.50 -1.58
CA GLY A 78 8.98 -1.43 -2.12
C GLY A 78 7.58 -0.83 -2.06
N ILE A 79 6.78 -1.07 -3.09
CA ILE A 79 5.35 -0.82 -3.12
C ILE A 79 4.61 -2.17 -3.15
N GLY A 80 3.64 -2.33 -2.25
CA GLY A 80 2.92 -3.60 -2.13
C GLY A 80 1.55 -3.46 -1.47
N GLY A 81 0.76 -4.53 -1.49
CA GLY A 81 -0.61 -4.49 -0.97
C GLY A 81 -1.49 -3.48 -1.69
N VAL A 82 -1.30 -3.29 -3.00
CA VAL A 82 -2.08 -2.33 -3.79
C VAL A 82 -3.51 -2.86 -3.96
N LEU A 83 -4.49 -2.11 -3.46
CA LEU A 83 -5.90 -2.50 -3.46
C LEU A 83 -6.78 -1.31 -3.85
N THR A 84 -7.83 -1.59 -4.61
CA THR A 84 -8.93 -0.64 -4.82
C THR A 84 -10.26 -1.37 -4.68
N ARG A 85 -11.14 -0.83 -3.84
CA ARG A 85 -12.50 -1.34 -3.59
C ARG A 85 -13.26 -1.45 -4.91
N ASN A 86 -14.04 -2.53 -5.08
CA ASN A 86 -14.59 -2.90 -6.39
C ASN A 86 -15.44 -1.80 -7.05
N ASP A 87 -16.29 -1.14 -6.27
CA ASP A 87 -17.15 -0.01 -6.62
C ASP A 87 -16.42 1.34 -6.78
N SER A 88 -15.14 1.39 -6.43
CA SER A 88 -14.26 2.57 -6.57
C SER A 88 -13.18 2.39 -7.64
N ARG A 89 -13.19 1.27 -8.37
CA ARG A 89 -12.27 1.02 -9.50
C ARG A 89 -12.60 1.94 -10.68
N ARG A 90 -11.62 2.07 -11.60
CA ARG A 90 -11.71 2.88 -12.84
C ARG A 90 -11.90 4.39 -12.62
N LYS A 91 -11.66 4.88 -11.40
CA LYS A 91 -11.69 6.32 -11.04
C LYS A 91 -10.30 6.97 -10.92
N GLY A 92 -9.23 6.25 -11.26
CA GLY A 92 -7.85 6.74 -11.17
C GLY A 92 -7.21 6.67 -9.76
N TYR A 93 -7.93 6.16 -8.76
CA TYR A 93 -7.47 6.11 -7.36
C TYR A 93 -6.16 5.34 -7.16
N ALA A 94 -5.98 4.20 -7.83
CA ALA A 94 -4.72 3.47 -7.79
C ALA A 94 -3.55 4.32 -8.33
N THR A 95 -3.76 5.04 -9.45
CA THR A 95 -2.75 5.94 -10.02
C THR A 95 -2.40 7.07 -9.06
N LEU A 96 -3.41 7.72 -8.46
CA LEU A 96 -3.19 8.79 -7.47
C LEU A 96 -2.40 8.29 -6.26
N GLY A 97 -2.78 7.14 -5.70
CA GLY A 97 -2.10 6.59 -4.54
C GLY A 97 -0.68 6.07 -4.84
N LEU A 98 -0.46 5.49 -6.01
CA LEU A 98 0.88 5.12 -6.48
C LEU A 98 1.77 6.35 -6.67
N SER A 99 1.24 7.43 -7.26
CA SER A 99 1.96 8.69 -7.42
C SER A 99 2.36 9.28 -6.07
N ALA A 100 1.46 9.27 -5.08
CA ALA A 100 1.76 9.70 -3.73
C ALA A 100 2.84 8.83 -3.07
N ALA A 101 2.75 7.50 -3.18
CA ALA A 101 3.77 6.58 -2.64
C ALA A 101 5.16 6.81 -3.25
N ILE A 102 5.22 6.99 -4.57
CA ILE A 102 6.46 7.30 -5.29
C ILE A 102 7.02 8.66 -4.84
N GLN A 103 6.16 9.66 -4.66
CA GLN A 103 6.59 10.98 -4.20
C GLN A 103 7.14 10.90 -2.77
N THR A 104 6.48 10.17 -1.86
CA THR A 104 6.98 9.91 -0.50
C THR A 104 8.38 9.29 -0.51
N LEU A 105 8.60 8.24 -1.32
CA LEU A 105 9.91 7.59 -1.41
C LEU A 105 11.00 8.50 -1.99
N LYS A 106 10.64 9.42 -2.90
CA LYS A 106 11.55 10.42 -3.46
C LYS A 106 11.91 11.50 -2.43
N ASP A 107 10.91 12.01 -1.71
CA ASP A 107 11.07 13.11 -0.75
C ASP A 107 11.94 12.72 0.45
N GLU A 108 11.93 11.44 0.82
CA GLU A 108 12.83 10.92 1.87
C GLU A 108 14.31 10.98 1.49
N GLY A 109 14.64 11.00 0.19
CA GLY A 109 16.01 11.12 -0.30
C GLY A 109 16.95 9.96 0.05
N SER A 110 16.47 8.93 0.76
CA SER A 110 17.26 7.78 1.23
C SER A 110 16.99 6.49 0.45
N THR A 111 16.27 6.57 -0.66
CA THR A 111 15.91 5.40 -1.49
C THR A 111 16.68 5.45 -2.80
N ASP A 112 17.52 4.44 -3.04
CA ASP A 112 18.34 4.32 -4.25
C ASP A 112 17.55 3.79 -5.46
N PHE A 113 16.50 2.99 -5.20
CA PHE A 113 15.64 2.37 -6.21
C PHE A 113 14.25 2.03 -5.64
N ALA A 114 13.19 2.07 -6.46
CA ALA A 114 11.85 1.66 -6.03
C ALA A 114 11.16 0.71 -7.02
N LEU A 115 10.45 -0.30 -6.50
CA LEU A 115 9.67 -1.31 -7.24
C LEU A 115 8.25 -1.44 -6.71
#